data_AF-A0A7C1F8P0-F1
#
_entry.id   AF-A0A7C1F8P0-F1
#
_cell.length_a   1.000
_cell.length_b   1.000
_cell.length_c   1.000
_cell.angle_alpha   90.00
_cell.angle_beta   90.00
_cell.angle_gamma   90.00
#
_symmetry.space_group_name_H-M   'P 1'
#
loop_
_entity.id
_entity.type
_entity.pdbx_description
1 polymer ?
#
loop_
_entity_poly.entity_id
_entity_poly.type
_entity_poly.pdbx_seq_one_letter_code
_entity_poly.pdbx_strand_id
1 'polypeptide(L)' 'MWSQGDSQLYPSYPPPCWRTDETFVQRFYLPIPADLPAGRYTVAVGLYESPSGPRLPVTAPGPQPWDYVPLGQVEVLPD' A
#
# COMPACT_ATOMS: atom_id res chain seq x y z
N MET A 1 10.78 8.48 -0.74
CA MET A 1 10.19 7.17 -1.10
C MET A 1 11.11 6.54 -2.12
N TRP A 2 11.58 5.31 -1.91
CA TRP A 2 12.59 4.67 -2.76
C TRP A 2 11.98 3.78 -3.85
N SER A 3 10.79 3.25 -3.59
CA SER A 3 10.03 2.45 -4.54
C SER A 3 8.55 2.69 -4.31
N GLN A 4 7.77 2.67 -5.39
CA GLN A 4 6.32 2.74 -5.38
C GLN A 4 5.76 1.89 -6.53
N GLY A 5 4.56 1.34 -6.30
CA GLY A 5 3.70 0.82 -7.34
C GLY A 5 2.23 1.06 -6.97
N ASP A 6 1.38 1.20 -7.96
CA ASP A 6 -0.06 1.32 -7.82
C ASP A 6 -0.80 0.30 -8.70
N SER A 7 -2.01 -0.06 -8.27
CA SER A 7 -2.90 -0.94 -9.00
C SER A 7 -4.34 -0.67 -8.57
N GLN A 8 -5.29 -0.84 -9.48
CA GLN A 8 -6.69 -0.78 -9.15
C GLN A 8 -7.08 -1.93 -8.21
N LEU A 9 -7.93 -1.63 -7.22
CA LEU A 9 -8.50 -2.64 -6.34
C LEU A 9 -9.57 -3.43 -7.09
N TYR A 10 -9.33 -4.73 -7.25
CA TYR A 10 -10.23 -5.74 -7.79
C TYR A 10 -11.18 -5.20 -8.89
N PRO A 11 -10.67 -4.88 -10.10
CA PRO A 11 -11.39 -4.09 -11.11
C PRO A 11 -12.76 -4.64 -11.53
N SER A 12 -12.96 -5.95 -11.43
CA SER A 12 -14.24 -6.61 -11.76
C SER A 12 -15.29 -6.51 -10.64
N TYR A 13 -14.90 -6.12 -9.43
CA TYR A 13 -15.79 -5.91 -8.27
C TYR A 13 -15.21 -4.78 -7.39
N PRO A 14 -15.39 -3.51 -7.79
CA PRO A 14 -14.70 -2.36 -7.20
C PRO A 14 -15.26 -1.98 -5.81
N PRO A 15 -14.54 -1.16 -5.03
CA PRO A 15 -14.91 -0.80 -3.65
C PRO A 15 -16.37 -0.35 -3.41
N PRO A 16 -17.02 0.43 -4.31
CA PRO A 16 -18.42 0.79 -4.13
C PRO A 16 -19.41 -0.39 -4.12
N CYS A 17 -18.99 -1.56 -4.60
CA CYS A 17 -19.80 -2.78 -4.60
C CYS A 17 -19.57 -3.66 -3.37
N TRP A 18 -18.51 -3.39 -2.60
CA TRP A 18 -18.13 -4.21 -1.45
C TRP A 18 -19.18 -4.11 -0.35
N ARG A 19 -19.38 -5.22 0.37
CA ARG A 19 -20.20 -5.23 1.58
C ARG A 19 -19.33 -5.02 2.81
N THR A 20 -19.94 -4.54 3.88
CA THR A 20 -19.32 -4.54 5.21
C THR A 20 -18.89 -5.98 5.56
N ASP A 21 -17.72 -6.10 6.20
CA ASP A 21 -17.09 -7.36 6.62
C ASP A 21 -16.68 -8.32 5.47
N GLU A 22 -16.75 -7.87 4.22
CA GLU A 22 -16.23 -8.64 3.09
C GLU A 22 -14.69 -8.59 3.06
N THR A 23 -14.05 -9.74 2.84
CA THR A 23 -12.59 -9.86 2.77
C THR A 23 -12.15 -10.21 1.36
N PHE A 24 -11.25 -9.40 0.80
CA PHE A 24 -10.63 -9.63 -0.50
C PHE A 24 -9.15 -9.91 -0.36
N VAL A 25 -8.63 -10.83 -1.18
CA VAL A 25 -7.21 -11.12 -1.28
C VAL A 25 -6.73 -10.74 -2.68
N GLN A 26 -5.92 -9.69 -2.76
CA GLN A 26 -5.27 -9.25 -3.99
C GLN A 26 -3.76 -9.20 -3.79
N ARG A 27 -3.01 -9.62 -4.81
CA ARG A 27 -1.55 -9.52 -4.82
C ARG A 27 -1.13 -8.21 -5.47
N PHE A 28 -0.16 -7.55 -4.84
CA PHE A 28 0.49 -6.34 -5.35
C PHE A 28 1.98 -6.62 -5.49
N TYR A 29 2.60 -6.01 -6.48
CA TYR A 29 4.04 -6.11 -6.71
C TYR A 29 4.66 -4.74 -6.44
N LEU A 30 5.67 -4.71 -5.58
CA LEU A 30 6.49 -3.53 -5.33
C LEU A 30 7.83 -3.75 -6.06
N PRO A 31 8.13 -2.99 -7.13
CA PRO A 31 9.39 -3.14 -7.84
C PRO A 31 10.55 -2.69 -6.95
N ILE A 32 11.57 -3.52 -6.74
CA ILE A 32 12.74 -3.14 -5.95
C ILE A 32 13.83 -2.62 -6.90
N PRO A 33 14.26 -1.35 -6.81
CA PRO A 33 15.34 -0.83 -7.63
C PRO A 33 16.65 -1.57 -7.39
N ALA A 34 17.42 -1.84 -8.44
CA ALA A 34 18.71 -2.52 -8.33
C ALA A 34 19.77 -1.65 -7.64
N ASP A 35 19.60 -0.33 -7.66
CA ASP A 35 20.45 0.66 -7.00
C ASP A 35 19.95 1.04 -5.60
N LEU A 36 18.98 0.29 -5.05
CA LEU A 36 18.49 0.52 -3.70
C LEU A 36 19.61 0.26 -2.68
N PRO A 37 20.00 1.25 -1.85
CA PRO A 37 21.04 1.04 -0.85
C PRO A 37 20.72 -0.10 0.12
N ALA A 38 21.75 -0.76 0.64
CA ALA A 38 21.57 -1.70 1.75
C ALA A 38 21.03 -0.95 2.98
N GLY A 39 20.09 -1.57 3.69
CA GLY A 39 19.46 -0.95 4.86
C GLY A 39 18.05 -1.47 5.17
N ARG A 40 17.44 -0.87 6.18
CA ARG A 40 16.07 -1.20 6.61
C ARG A 40 15.06 -0.24 6.03
N TYR A 41 14.03 -0.80 5.40
CA TYR A 41 12.97 -0.06 4.74
C TYR A 41 11.62 -0.44 5.32
N THR A 42 10.78 0.56 5.59
CA THR A 42 9.38 0.33 5.95
C THR A 42 8.56 0.12 4.69
N VAL A 43 7.86 -1.00 4.61
CA VAL A 43 6.83 -1.25 3.59
C VAL A 43 5.50 -0.71 4.11
N ALA A 44 4.80 0.03 3.27
CA ALA A 44 3.52 0.64 3.60
C ALA A 44 2.55 0.54 2.42
N VAL A 45 1.25 0.48 2.74
CA VAL A 45 0.16 0.51 1.75
C VAL A 45 -0.78 1.67 2.06
N GLY A 46 -1.25 2.35 1.03
CA GLY A 46 -2.26 3.40 1.16
C GLY A 46 -3.18 3.39 -0.05
N LEU A 47 -4.40 3.88 0.14
CA LEU A 47 -5.41 4.00 -0.91
C LEU A 47 -5.62 5.46 -1.27
N TYR A 48 -6.05 5.72 -2.49
CA TYR A 48 -6.37 7.06 -2.98
C TYR A 48 -7.41 6.94 -4.09
N GLU A 49 -8.11 8.03 -4.39
CA GLU A 49 -9.02 8.09 -5.54
C GLU A 49 -8.21 8.32 -6.82
N SER A 50 -8.32 7.40 -7.78
CA SER A 50 -7.66 7.51 -9.08
C SER A 50 -8.47 8.39 -10.05
N PRO A 51 -7.85 9.18 -10.94
CA PRO A 51 -6.40 9.24 -11.22
C PRO A 51 -5.61 10.22 -10.35
N SER A 52 -6.26 11.17 -9.67
CA SER A 52 -5.55 12.30 -9.02
C SER A 52 -6.21 12.81 -7.73
N GLY A 53 -7.07 12.02 -7.11
CA GLY A 53 -7.66 12.36 -5.83
C GLY A 53 -6.70 12.16 -4.66
N PRO A 54 -7.05 12.68 -3.46
CA PRO A 54 -6.21 12.59 -2.29
C PRO A 54 -6.09 11.14 -1.79
N ARG A 55 -5.05 10.90 -0.99
CA ARG A 55 -4.95 9.69 -0.17
C ARG A 55 -6.13 9.61 0.80
N LEU A 56 -6.65 8.42 0.98
CA LEU A 56 -7.73 8.14 1.93
C LEU A 56 -7.17 8.02 3.35
N PRO A 57 -7.82 8.61 4.36
CA PRO A 57 -7.37 8.45 5.74
C PRO A 57 -7.55 7.02 6.22
N VAL A 58 -6.63 6.55 7.07
CA VAL A 58 -6.79 5.28 7.78
C VAL A 58 -7.59 5.52 9.06
N THR A 59 -8.78 4.91 9.14
CA THR A 59 -9.72 5.09 10.26
C THR A 59 -9.70 3.96 11.29
N ALA A 60 -9.02 2.85 11.00
CA ALA A 60 -8.92 1.69 11.89
C ALA A 60 -7.62 0.88 11.70
N PRO A 61 -7.10 0.23 12.76
CA PRO A 61 -7.54 0.35 14.14
C PRO A 61 -7.10 1.71 14.73
N GLY A 62 -8.06 2.44 15.32
CA GLY A 62 -7.85 3.75 15.92
C GLY A 62 -7.47 4.87 14.94
N PRO A 63 -7.37 6.12 15.43
CA PRO A 63 -6.83 7.23 14.65
C PRO A 63 -5.36 6.95 14.32
N GLN A 64 -5.03 6.95 13.04
CA GLN A 64 -3.64 6.85 12.58
C GLN A 64 -3.12 8.24 12.19
N PRO A 65 -1.84 8.55 12.46
CA PRO A 65 -1.25 9.84 12.06
C PRO A 65 -0.99 9.92 10.54
N TRP A 66 -1.17 8.81 9.82
CA TRP A 66 -0.84 8.65 8.41
C TRP A 66 -2.07 8.27 7.58
N ASP A 67 -2.03 8.58 6.29
CA ASP A 67 -2.98 8.16 5.26
C ASP A 67 -2.56 6.83 4.57
N TYR A 68 -1.73 6.06 5.27
CA TYR A 68 -1.23 4.76 4.89
C TYR A 68 -1.01 3.86 6.12
N VAL A 69 -1.01 2.55 5.90
CA VAL A 69 -0.74 1.52 6.91
C VAL A 69 0.66 0.96 6.68
N PRO A 70 1.59 1.08 7.65
CA PRO A 70 2.84 0.31 7.64
C PRO A 70 2.53 -1.19 7.75
N LEU A 71 3.06 -1.99 6.83
CA LEU A 71 2.92 -3.45 6.84
C LEU A 71 4.05 -4.14 7.61
N GLY A 72 5.20 -3.49 7.70
CA GLY A 72 6.39 -4.01 8.38
C GLY A 72 7.69 -3.42 7.85
N GLN A 73 8.81 -3.96 8.34
CA GLN A 73 10.14 -3.61 7.84
C GLN A 73 10.75 -4.77 7.06
N VAL A 74 11.49 -4.43 6.01
CA VAL A 74 12.34 -5.35 5.24
C VAL A 74 13.78 -4.85 5.29
N GLU A 75 14.72 -5.78 5.25
CA GLU A 75 16.15 -5.48 5.20
C GLU A 75 16.70 -5.86 3.83
N VAL A 76 17.34 -4.89 3.18
CA VAL A 76 18.10 -5.08 1.94
C VAL A 76 19.54 -5.31 2.38
N LEU A 77 20.05 -6.50 2.10
CA LEU A 77 21.42 -6.86 2.40
C LEU A 77 22.37 -6.23 1.37
N PRO A 78 23.62 -5.93 1.75
CA PRO A 78 24.68 -5.68 0.78
C PRO A 78 24.85 -6.89 -0.16
N ASP A 79 25.35 -6.63 -1.36
CA ASP A 79 25.84 -7.66 -2.28
C ASP A 79 26.98 -8.50 -1.68
#